data_AF-A0A2S1JWB0-F1
#
_entry.id   AF-A0A2S1JWB0-F1
#
_cell.length_a   1.000
_cell.length_b   1.000
_cell.length_c   1.000
_cell.angle_alpha   90.00
_cell.angle_beta   90.00
_cell.angle_gamma   90.00
#
_symmetry.space_group_name_H-M   'P 1'
#
loop_
_entity.id
_entity.type
_entity.pdbx_description
1 polymer ?
#
loop_
_entity_poly.entity_id
_entity_poly.type
_entity_poly.pdbx_seq_one_letter_code
_entity_poly.pdbx_strand_id
1 'polypeptide(L)'
;MPIASHELSVDFPEYADTIKQLLEDDIQFKLENDIYSKLDKQIRGLQDSGIGTDDEHYSSLKKQRAYLKQHLYNRITSVITHH
;
A
#
# COMPACT_ATOMS: atom_id res chain seq x y z
N MET A 1 -9.67 3.75 -17.62
CA MET A 1 -10.22 2.86 -16.57
C MET A 1 -9.47 3.18 -15.29
N PRO A 2 -10.10 3.73 -14.23
CA PRO A 2 -9.37 3.92 -12.99
C PRO A 2 -9.13 2.52 -12.43
N ILE A 3 -7.85 2.18 -12.29
CA ILE A 3 -7.41 0.94 -11.68
C ILE A 3 -8.01 0.97 -10.28
N ALA A 4 -9.07 0.20 -10.05
CA ALA A 4 -9.54 -0.10 -8.71
C ALA A 4 -8.43 -0.97 -8.11
N SER A 5 -7.40 -0.30 -7.61
CA SER A 5 -6.30 -0.95 -6.94
C SER A 5 -6.89 -1.69 -5.76
N HIS A 6 -6.30 -2.82 -5.38
CA HIS A 6 -6.43 -3.32 -4.03
C HIS A 6 -5.75 -2.32 -3.10
N GLU A 7 -6.46 -1.20 -2.93
CA GLU A 7 -5.97 0.05 -2.38
C GLU A 7 -6.20 0.00 -0.88
N LEU A 8 -5.37 0.72 -0.16
CA LEU A 8 -5.41 0.86 1.28
C LEU A 8 -6.83 1.10 1.85
N SER A 9 -7.72 1.73 1.06
CA SER A 9 -9.15 1.91 1.32
C SER A 9 -9.93 0.61 1.57
N VAL A 10 -9.49 -0.53 1.03
CA VAL A 10 -10.08 -1.85 1.26
C VAL A 10 -9.61 -2.44 2.59
N ASP A 11 -8.34 -2.23 2.94
CA ASP A 11 -7.79 -2.62 4.25
C ASP A 11 -8.38 -1.76 5.38
N PHE A 12 -8.69 -0.48 5.10
CA PHE A 12 -9.19 0.49 6.07
C PHE A 12 -10.42 1.24 5.53
N PRO A 13 -11.60 0.58 5.47
CA PRO A 13 -12.81 1.21 4.95
C PRO A 13 -13.29 2.39 5.81
N GLU A 14 -12.98 2.39 7.11
CA GLU A 14 -13.32 3.50 8.01
C GLU A 14 -12.60 4.81 7.66
N TYR A 15 -11.43 4.73 7.03
CA TYR A 15 -10.64 5.88 6.60
C TYR A 15 -10.73 6.11 5.09
N ALA A 16 -11.65 5.44 4.38
CA ALA A 16 -11.71 5.50 2.92
C ALA A 16 -11.91 6.93 2.37
N ASP A 17 -12.72 7.75 3.04
CA ASP A 17 -12.91 9.16 2.68
C ASP A 17 -11.64 9.99 2.88
N THR A 18 -10.96 9.86 4.04
CA THR A 18 -9.68 10.52 4.30
C THR A 18 -8.59 10.08 3.33
N ILE A 19 -8.54 8.79 3.02
CA ILE A 19 -7.61 8.20 2.04
C ILE A 19 -7.84 8.81 0.66
N LYS A 20 -9.10 8.93 0.22
CA LYS A 20 -9.42 9.58 -1.06
C LYS A 20 -8.95 11.03 -1.08
N GLN A 21 -9.26 11.81 -0.04
CA GLN A 21 -8.81 13.19 0.05
C GLN A 21 -7.28 13.29 -0.01
N LEU A 22 -6.57 12.43 0.72
CA LEU A 22 -5.10 12.38 0.67
C LEU A 22 -4.56 11.94 -0.68
N LEU A 23 -5.22 11.05 -1.40
CA LEU A 23 -4.81 10.66 -2.76
C LEU A 23 -4.95 11.81 -3.76
N GLU A 24 -5.91 12.71 -3.54
CA GLU A 24 -6.16 13.88 -4.40
C GLU A 24 -5.27 15.08 -4.01
N ASP A 25 -5.11 15.34 -2.72
CA ASP A 25 -4.40 16.50 -2.18
C ASP A 25 -2.89 16.22 -1.98
N ASP A 26 -2.53 14.98 -1.64
CA ASP A 26 -1.16 14.57 -1.31
C ASP A 26 -0.57 13.61 -2.36
N ILE A 27 0.22 14.18 -3.27
CA ILE A 27 0.90 13.43 -4.35
C ILE A 27 1.84 12.36 -3.78
N GLN A 28 2.49 12.62 -2.64
CA GLN A 28 3.37 11.64 -2.01
C GLN A 28 2.57 10.42 -1.57
N PHE A 29 1.37 10.62 -1.01
CA PHE A 29 0.52 9.55 -0.50
C PHE A 29 0.04 8.67 -1.66
N LYS A 30 -0.34 9.31 -2.77
CA LYS A 30 -0.65 8.62 -4.02
C LYS A 30 0.51 7.78 -4.55
N LEU A 31 1.73 8.30 -4.52
CA LEU A 31 2.91 7.57 -4.95
C LEU A 31 3.15 6.33 -4.06
N GLU A 32 3.07 6.50 -2.74
CA GLU A 32 3.25 5.42 -1.77
C GLU A 32 2.20 4.32 -1.90
N ASN A 33 0.93 4.69 -2.10
CA ASN A 33 -0.16 3.75 -2.33
C ASN A 33 0.01 2.97 -3.66
N ASP A 34 0.48 3.64 -4.72
CA ASP A 34 0.83 2.97 -5.98
C ASP A 34 1.99 1.97 -5.79
N ILE A 35 3.02 2.35 -5.02
CA ILE A 35 4.12 1.45 -4.66
C ILE A 35 3.60 0.25 -3.88
N TYR A 36 2.73 0.45 -2.89
CA TYR A 36 2.11 -0.64 -2.12
C TYR A 36 1.36 -1.63 -3.02
N SER A 37 0.52 -1.12 -3.93
CA SER A 37 -0.24 -1.93 -4.90
C SER A 37 0.70 -2.70 -5.85
N LYS A 38 1.75 -2.06 -6.34
CA LYS A 38 2.78 -2.73 -7.16
C LYS A 38 3.52 -3.81 -6.37
N LEU A 39 3.80 -3.57 -5.10
CA LEU A 39 4.48 -4.54 -4.25
C LEU A 39 3.61 -5.78 -4.02
N ASP A 40 2.31 -5.61 -3.73
CA ASP A 40 1.40 -6.74 -3.56
C ASP A 40 1.28 -7.57 -4.84
N LYS A 41 1.18 -6.91 -6.00
CA LYS A 41 1.19 -7.59 -7.31
C LYS A 41 2.49 -8.36 -7.54
N GLN A 42 3.64 -7.77 -7.21
CA GLN A 42 4.94 -8.45 -7.31
C GLN A 42 4.99 -9.67 -6.38
N ILE A 43 4.59 -9.53 -5.12
CA ILE A 43 4.54 -10.64 -4.14
C ILE A 43 3.65 -11.77 -4.65
N ARG A 44 2.46 -11.47 -5.19
CA ARG A 44 1.56 -12.47 -5.78
C ARG A 44 2.15 -13.13 -7.02
N GLY A 45 2.74 -12.34 -7.92
CA GLY A 45 3.38 -12.85 -9.13
C GLY A 45 4.54 -13.79 -8.81
N LEU A 46 5.36 -13.45 -7.82
CA LEU A 46 6.45 -14.32 -7.35
C LEU A 46 5.92 -15.61 -6.72
N GLN A 47 4.83 -15.53 -5.94
CA GLN A 47 4.19 -16.68 -5.31
C GLN A 47 3.57 -17.64 -6.34
N ASP A 48 2.97 -17.10 -7.40
CA ASP A 48 2.40 -17.87 -8.52
C ASP A 48 3.49 -18.50 -9.40
N SER A 49 4.59 -17.76 -9.63
CA SER A 49 5.65 -18.21 -10.53
C SER A 49 6.40 -19.44 -10.04
N GLY A 50 6.25 -19.84 -8.76
CA GLY A 50 6.72 -21.13 -8.21
C GLY A 50 8.24 -21.37 -8.27
N ILE A 51 8.98 -20.43 -8.84
CA ILE A 51 10.43 -20.34 -8.78
C ILE A 51 10.79 -20.18 -7.30
N GLY A 52 11.73 -21.00 -6.83
CA GLY A 52 12.36 -20.86 -5.51
C GLY A 52 13.13 -19.54 -5.47
N THR A 53 12.38 -18.44 -5.48
CA THR A 53 12.90 -17.09 -5.42
C THR A 53 13.45 -16.95 -4.03
N ASP A 54 14.78 -16.87 -3.96
CA ASP A 54 15.57 -16.41 -2.82
C ASP A 54 14.68 -15.84 -1.72
N ASP A 55 14.47 -16.62 -0.65
CA ASP A 55 13.60 -16.27 0.48
C ASP A 55 13.85 -14.84 0.97
N GLU A 56 15.08 -14.35 0.82
CA GLU A 56 15.51 -12.99 1.12
C GLU A 56 14.76 -11.92 0.32
N HIS A 57 14.56 -12.11 -0.99
CA HIS A 57 13.87 -11.15 -1.85
C HIS A 57 12.39 -11.07 -1.48
N TYR A 58 11.74 -12.22 -1.28
CA TYR A 58 10.35 -12.29 -0.86
C TYR A 58 10.14 -11.74 0.56
N SER A 59 11.06 -12.03 1.47
CA SER A 59 11.09 -11.47 2.83
C SER A 59 11.24 -9.95 2.81
N SER A 60 12.13 -9.43 1.95
CA SER A 60 12.32 -7.98 1.76
C SER A 60 11.05 -7.31 1.24
N LEU A 61 10.37 -7.90 0.26
CA LEU A 61 9.10 -7.39 -0.26
C LEU A 61 8.00 -7.43 0.80
N LYS A 62 7.89 -8.51 1.60
CA LYS A 62 6.96 -8.56 2.74
C LYS A 62 7.25 -7.46 3.77
N LYS A 63 8.53 -7.23 4.09
CA LYS A 63 8.95 -6.14 4.99
C LYS A 63 8.57 -4.77 4.43
N GLN A 64 8.85 -4.53 3.15
CA GLN A 64 8.47 -3.29 2.47
C GLN A 64 6.94 -3.10 2.44
N ARG A 65 6.16 -4.17 2.22
CA ARG A 65 4.69 -4.11 2.26
C ARG A 65 4.21 -3.69 3.65
N ALA A 66 4.76 -4.31 4.70
CA ALA A 66 4.42 -3.99 6.08
C ALA A 66 4.85 -2.56 6.47
N TYR A 67 6.02 -2.12 6.00
CA TYR A 67 6.50 -0.76 6.20
C TYR A 67 5.58 0.26 5.52
N LEU A 68 5.26 0.06 4.24
CA LEU A 68 4.34 0.93 3.48
C LEU A 68 2.96 0.98 4.13
N LYS A 69 2.41 -0.16 4.56
CA LYS A 69 1.14 -0.21 5.29
C LYS A 69 1.19 0.64 6.57
N GLN A 70 2.23 0.50 7.38
CA GLN A 70 2.39 1.31 8.60
C GLN A 70 2.61 2.79 8.28
N HIS A 71 3.40 3.11 7.25
CA HIS A 71 3.69 4.49 6.87
C HIS A 71 2.43 5.20 6.38
N LEU A 72 1.66 4.55 5.50
CA LEU A 72 0.38 5.06 5.03
C LEU A 72 -0.62 5.22 6.18
N TYR A 73 -0.70 4.23 7.08
CA TYR A 73 -1.54 4.30 8.28
C TYR A 73 -1.16 5.50 9.16
N ASN A 74 0.12 5.69 9.46
CA ASN A 74 0.60 6.83 10.23
C ASN A 74 0.23 8.16 9.59
N ARG A 75 0.27 8.24 8.26
CA ARG A 75 -0.11 9.44 7.49
C ARG A 75 -1.60 9.75 7.63
N ILE A 76 -2.45 8.73 7.51
CA ILE A 76 -3.89 8.83 7.74
C ILE A 76 -4.16 9.27 9.18
N THR A 77 -3.61 8.57 10.18
CA THR A 77 -3.86 8.91 11.58
C THR A 77 -3.31 10.27 11.96
N SER A 78 -2.18 10.69 11.36
CA SER A 78 -1.62 12.03 11.58
C SER A 78 -2.58 13.12 11.12
N VAL A 79 -3.27 12.90 10.00
CA VAL A 79 -4.25 13.85 9.45
C VAL A 79 -5.51 13.87 10.31
N ILE A 80 -5.98 12.71 10.78
CA ILE A 80 -7.18 12.60 11.62
C ILE A 80 -6.93 13.17 13.03
N THR A 81 -5.74 12.95 13.60
CA THR A 81 -5.41 13.40 14.98
C THR A 81 -5.18 14.91 15.06
N HIS A 82 -4.84 15.57 13.95
CA HIS A 82 -4.64 17.02 13.89
C HIS A 82 -5.93 17.81 13.60
N HIS A 83 -7.09 17.15 13.57
CA HIS A 83 -8.38 17.76 13.24
C HIS A 83 -9.41 17.60 14.37
#